data_AF-A0A0Q4JK22-F1
#
_entry.id   AF-A0A0Q4JK22-F1
#
_cell.length_a   1.000
_cell.length_b   1.000
_cell.length_c   1.000
_cell.angle_alpha   90.00
_cell.angle_beta   90.00
_cell.angle_gamma   90.00
#
_symmetry.space_group_name_H-M   'P 1'
#
loop_
_entity.id
_entity.type
_entity.pdbx_description
1 polymer ?
#
loop_
_entity_poly.entity_id
_entity_poly.type
_entity_poly.pdbx_seq_one_letter_code
_entity_poly.pdbx_strand_id
1 'polypeptide(L)' 'MVRPLLPLAVLLMLAACGSGSQDGVGGVSAGEAQALNDAAAQLDARTGAAQSADPGLNPAAVTAAGADRQRVPPRPAPQP' A
#
# COMPACT_ATOMS: atom_id res chain seq x y z
N MET A 1 -10.13 -47.68 2.72
CA MET A 1 -10.59 -46.58 1.84
C MET A 1 -10.63 -45.29 2.67
N VAL A 2 -9.51 -44.58 2.85
CA VAL A 2 -9.47 -43.36 3.69
C VAL A 2 -8.57 -42.26 3.09
N ARG A 3 -8.01 -42.49 1.89
CA ARG A 3 -6.99 -41.64 1.28
C ARG A 3 -7.47 -40.28 0.71
N PRO A 4 -8.74 -40.07 0.28
CA PRO A 4 -9.12 -38.79 -0.34
C PRO A 4 -9.56 -37.72 0.68
N LEU A 5 -9.67 -38.05 1.96
CA LEU A 5 -10.11 -37.12 3.01
C LEU A 5 -9.01 -36.12 3.42
N LEU A 6 -7.75 -36.52 3.33
CA LEU A 6 -6.61 -35.68 3.70
C LEU A 6 -6.48 -34.39 2.84
N PRO A 7 -6.55 -34.43 1.49
CA PRO A 7 -6.44 -33.20 0.69
C PRO A 7 -7.62 -32.26 0.91
N LEU A 8 -8.83 -32.78 1.17
CA LEU A 8 -10.02 -31.98 1.42
C LEU A 8 -9.89 -31.16 2.72
N ALA A 9 -9.34 -31.76 3.78
CA ALA A 9 -9.11 -31.08 5.05
C ALA A 9 -8.07 -29.95 4.93
N VAL A 10 -7.02 -30.15 4.12
CA VAL A 10 -5.99 -29.13 3.86
C VAL A 10 -6.57 -27.95 3.07
N LEU A 11 -7.41 -28.21 2.06
CA LEU A 11 -8.06 -27.17 1.27
C LEU A 11 -9.01 -26.30 2.12
N LEU A 12 -9.72 -26.90 3.08
CA LEU A 12 -10.59 -26.18 4.01
C LEU A 12 -9.80 -25.27 4.97
N MET A 13 -8.60 -25.70 5.41
CA MET A 13 -7.72 -24.86 6.23
C MET A 13 -7.11 -23.69 5.44
N LEU A 14 -6.79 -23.89 4.15
CA LEU A 14 -6.32 -22.80 3.28
C LEU A 14 -7.44 -21.79 2.97
N ALA A 15 -8.68 -22.25 2.79
CA ALA A 15 -9.83 -21.36 2.55
C ALA A 15 -10.12 -20.44 3.76
N ALA A 16 -9.80 -20.87 4.97
CA ALA A 16 -9.91 -20.05 6.18
C ALA A 16 -8.82 -18.96 6.28
N CYS A 17 -7.71 -19.08 5.54
CA CYS A 17 -6.60 -18.13 5.58
C CYS A 17 -6.68 -17.04 4.49
N GLY A 18 -7.70 -17.06 3.62
CA GLY A 18 -7.71 -16.19 2.44
C GLY A 18 -9.09 -15.77 1.90
N SER A 19 -10.20 -16.01 2.61
CA SER A 19 -11.56 -15.71 2.11
C SER A 19 -12.22 -14.48 2.75
N GLY A 20 -11.44 -13.58 3.35
CA GLY A 20 -11.97 -12.29 3.78
C GLY A 20 -12.29 -11.42 2.57
N SER A 21 -13.58 -11.23 2.25
CA SER A 21 -14.05 -10.08 1.48
C SER A 21 -13.74 -8.79 2.26
N GLN A 22 -12.48 -8.41 2.31
CA GLN A 22 -12.07 -7.11 2.79
C GLN A 22 -12.13 -6.19 1.58
N ASP A 23 -13.02 -5.21 1.67
CA ASP A 23 -13.29 -4.21 0.63
C ASP A 23 -12.07 -3.27 0.46
N GLY A 24 -10.96 -3.79 -0.06
CA GLY A 24 -9.78 -3.00 -0.46
C GLY A 24 -8.47 -3.78 -0.55
N VAL A 25 -7.47 -3.16 -1.20
CA VAL A 25 -6.15 -3.77 -1.40
C VAL A 25 -5.40 -3.86 -0.08
N GLY A 26 -4.86 -5.03 0.25
CA GLY A 26 -4.05 -5.22 1.46
C GLY A 26 -4.84 -5.33 2.78
N GLY A 27 -6.15 -5.56 2.72
CA GLY A 27 -6.99 -5.75 3.92
C GLY A 27 -7.44 -4.45 4.59
N VAL A 28 -7.29 -3.31 3.89
CA VAL A 28 -7.72 -1.99 4.35
C VAL A 28 -8.95 -1.58 3.55
N SER A 29 -10.03 -1.20 4.22
CA SER A 29 -11.23 -0.70 3.56
C SER A 29 -11.02 0.68 2.92
N ALA A 30 -11.84 1.04 1.93
CA ALA A 30 -11.76 2.36 1.29
C ALA A 30 -11.86 3.53 2.30
N GLY A 31 -12.71 3.40 3.33
CA GLY A 31 -12.85 4.40 4.39
C GLY A 31 -11.64 4.48 5.31
N GLU A 32 -11.02 3.34 5.63
CA GLU A 32 -9.78 3.31 6.41
C GLU A 32 -8.62 3.93 5.63
N ALA A 33 -8.49 3.62 4.34
CA ALA A 33 -7.48 4.23 3.48
C ALA A 33 -7.62 5.76 3.42
N GLN A 34 -8.86 6.27 3.32
CA GLN A 34 -9.16 7.70 3.36
C GLN A 34 -8.72 8.33 4.69
N ALA A 35 -9.05 7.69 5.82
CA ALA A 35 -8.67 8.19 7.15
C ALA A 35 -7.15 8.24 7.33
N LEU A 36 -6.41 7.27 6.80
CA LEU A 36 -4.93 7.30 6.80
C LEU A 36 -4.39 8.47 5.97
N ASN A 37 -4.97 8.73 4.80
CA ASN A 37 -4.58 9.85 3.95
C ASN A 37 -4.84 11.20 4.65
N ASP A 38 -5.98 11.35 5.33
CA ASP A 38 -6.31 12.57 6.08
C ASP A 38 -5.35 12.79 7.26
N ALA A 39 -4.98 11.71 7.97
CA ALA A 39 -3.97 11.77 9.02
C ALA A 39 -2.59 12.17 8.47
N ALA A 40 -2.19 11.62 7.33
CA ALA A 40 -0.95 11.98 6.64
C ALA A 40 -0.97 13.45 6.19
N ALA A 41 -2.09 13.95 5.67
CA ALA A 41 -2.25 15.36 5.30
C ALA A 41 -2.15 16.30 6.51
N GLN A 42 -2.70 15.92 7.66
CA GLN A 42 -2.54 16.70 8.89
C GLN A 42 -1.09 16.71 9.39
N LEU A 43 -0.38 15.59 9.27
CA LEU A 43 1.04 15.52 9.59
C LEU A 43 1.84 16.40 8.62
N ASP A 44 1.59 16.31 7.32
CA ASP A 44 2.24 17.15 6.31
C ASP A 44 1.96 18.64 6.55
N ALA A 45 0.75 19.00 6.96
CA ALA A 45 0.41 20.38 7.31
C ALA A 45 1.16 20.88 8.57
N ARG A 46 1.36 20.02 9.57
CA ARG A 46 2.10 20.36 10.81
C ARG A 46 3.61 20.41 10.61
N THR A 47 4.12 19.51 9.78
CA THR A 47 5.56 19.35 9.54
C THR A 47 6.02 20.22 8.36
N GLY A 48 5.05 20.73 7.58
CA GLY A 48 5.25 21.15 6.20
C GLY A 48 5.72 19.96 5.36
N ALA A 49 5.34 19.88 4.09
CA ALA A 49 6.09 19.12 3.07
C ALA A 49 7.58 19.57 2.91
N ALA A 50 8.13 20.30 3.89
CA ALA A 50 9.09 21.37 3.78
C ALA A 50 10.27 21.26 4.75
N GLN A 51 10.49 20.09 5.36
CA GLN A 51 11.87 19.62 5.57
C GLN A 51 12.48 19.08 4.26
N SER A 52 11.96 19.52 3.09
CA SER A 52 12.58 19.32 1.77
C SER A 52 13.99 19.94 1.65
N ALA A 53 14.45 20.65 2.67
CA ALA A 53 15.81 21.13 2.82
C ALA A 53 16.32 20.90 4.25
N ASP A 54 16.12 19.69 4.81
CA ASP A 54 16.86 19.32 6.01
C ASP A 54 18.36 19.54 5.72
N PRO A 55 19.05 20.42 6.47
CA PRO A 55 20.41 20.82 6.15
C PRO A 55 21.43 19.66 6.29
N GLY A 56 21.00 18.49 6.76
CA GLY A 56 21.79 17.25 6.82
C GLY A 56 21.62 16.32 5.62
N LEU A 57 20.69 16.58 4.69
CA LEU A 57 20.51 15.74 3.51
C LEU A 57 21.60 16.01 2.46
N ASN A 58 22.27 14.94 2.03
CA ASN A 58 23.24 15.03 0.94
C ASN A 58 22.54 15.54 -0.33
N PRO A 59 23.17 16.46 -1.10
CA PRO A 59 22.60 17.00 -2.34
C PRO A 59 22.11 15.92 -3.31
N ALA A 60 22.76 14.76 -3.41
CA ALA A 60 22.33 13.66 -4.25
C ALA A 60 20.94 13.11 -3.87
N ALA A 61 20.62 13.05 -2.57
CA ALA A 61 19.31 12.60 -2.09
C ALA A 61 18.21 13.59 -2.46
N VAL A 62 18.51 14.89 -2.39
CA VAL A 62 17.59 15.96 -2.79
C VAL A 62 17.31 15.90 -4.29
N THR A 63 18.34 15.71 -5.12
CA THR A 63 18.19 15.58 -6.58
C THR A 63 17.37 14.34 -6.96
N ALA A 64 17.60 13.21 -6.29
CA ALA A 64 16.85 11.99 -6.52
C ALA A 64 15.36 12.14 -6.15
N ALA A 65 15.06 12.76 -5.01
CA ALA A 65 13.68 13.05 -4.61
C ALA A 65 12.98 14.02 -5.58
N GLY A 66 13.70 15.01 -6.12
CA GLY A 66 13.19 15.89 -7.17
C GLY A 66 12.88 15.15 -8.47
N ALA A 67 13.77 14.26 -8.90
CA ALA A 67 13.57 13.45 -10.10
C ALA A 67 12.39 12.48 -9.98
N ASP A 68 12.17 11.90 -8.79
CA ASP A 68 11.04 10.99 -8.56
C ASP A 68 9.69 11.74 -8.61
N ARG A 69 9.61 12.95 -8.06
CA ARG A 69 8.41 13.82 -8.19
C ARG A 69 8.08 14.18 -9.64
N GLN A 70 9.09 14.24 -10.51
CA GLN A 70 8.92 14.51 -11.94
C GLN A 70 8.54 13.27 -12.75
N ARG A 71 8.55 12.06 -12.16
CA ARG A 71 8.06 10.87 -12.86
C ARG A 71 6.54 10.94 -12.99
N VAL A 72 6.08 10.86 -14.22
CA VAL A 72 4.68 10.58 -14.53
C VAL A 72 4.43 9.09 -14.26
N PRO A 73 3.49 8.71 -13.39
CA PRO A 73 3.23 7.30 -13.11
C PRO A 73 2.76 6.58 -14.39
N PRO A 74 3.12 5.30 -14.55
CA PRO A 74 2.68 4.51 -15.69
C PRO A 74 1.15 4.43 -15.69
N ARG A 75 0.54 4.72 -16.85
CA ARG A 75 -0.91 4.67 -17.02
C ARG A 75 -1.38 3.23 -16.78
N PRO A 76 -2.36 2.97 -15.91
CA PRO A 76 -2.87 1.63 -15.68
C PRO A 76 -3.30 0.99 -17.00
N ALA A 77 -2.95 -0.28 -17.22
CA ALA A 77 -3.34 -1.00 -18.41
C ALA A 77 -4.88 -1.02 -18.53
N PRO A 78 -5.44 -0.84 -19.73
CA PRO A 78 -6.88 -0.91 -19.93
C PRO A 78 -7.38 -2.29 -19.49
N GLN A 79 -8.33 -2.31 -18.57
CA GLN A 79 -8.97 -3.53 -18.08
C GLN A 79 -9.99 -3.99 -19.14
N PRO A 80 -10.03 -5.30 -19.48
CA PRO A 80 -10.94 -5.86 -20.48
C PRO A 80 -12.40 -5.87 -20.02
#